data_AF-E9H876-F1
#
_entry.id   AF-E9H876-F1
#
_cell.length_a   1.000
_cell.length_b   1.000
_cell.length_c   1.000
_cell.angle_alpha   90.00
_cell.angle_beta   90.00
_cell.angle_gamma   90.00
#
_symmetry.space_group_name_H-M   'P 1'
#
loop_
_entity.id
_entity.type
_entity.pdbx_description
1 polymer ?
#
loop_
_entity_poly.entity_id
_entity_poly.type
_entity_poly.pdbx_seq_one_letter_code
_entity_poly.pdbx_strand_id
1 'polypeptide(L)'
;NLVSKITASCFCRRRLSVVMVRAKMADLIKTATTFVEQGHVRVGLEVVKDPAFLVTRNMEDFVTWVDSSAIKKHIMETTGW
;
A
#
# COMPACT_ATOMS: atom_id res chain seq x y z
N ASN A 1 -28.03 10.46 11.42
CA ASN A 1 -26.76 11.21 11.49
C ASN A 1 -25.62 10.29 11.03
N LEU A 2 -25.22 10.35 9.76
CA LEU A 2 -24.23 9.42 9.16
C LEU A 2 -22.79 9.79 9.53
N VAL A 3 -22.54 11.08 9.72
CA VAL A 3 -21.21 11.65 10.00
C VAL A 3 -20.67 11.16 11.33
N SER A 4 -21.52 10.92 12.33
CA SER A 4 -21.09 10.41 13.65
C SER A 4 -20.45 9.03 13.62
N LYS A 5 -20.62 8.26 12.53
CA LYS A 5 -19.96 6.96 12.32
C LYS A 5 -18.55 7.09 11.72
N ILE A 6 -18.18 8.27 11.24
CA ILE A 6 -16.88 8.53 10.62
C ILE A 6 -15.91 8.96 11.71
N THR A 7 -14.96 8.07 12.06
CA THR A 7 -13.90 8.36 13.03
C THR A 7 -12.58 8.66 12.31
N ALA A 8 -11.62 9.27 13.01
CA ALA A 8 -10.25 9.43 12.50
C ALA A 8 -9.64 8.10 12.02
N SER A 9 -9.93 7.02 12.74
CA SER A 9 -9.49 5.66 12.39
C SER A 9 -10.04 5.19 11.03
N CYS A 10 -11.20 5.68 10.57
CA CYS A 10 -11.69 5.40 9.22
C CYS A 10 -10.72 5.89 8.14
N PHE A 11 -10.11 7.06 8.33
CA PHE A 11 -9.12 7.61 7.40
C PHE A 11 -7.79 6.88 7.51
N CYS A 12 -7.31 6.62 8.74
CA CYS A 12 -6.03 5.93 8.95
C CYS A 12 -6.02 4.52 8.32
N ARG A 13 -7.17 3.82 8.30
CA ARG A 13 -7.32 2.51 7.64
C ARG A 13 -7.27 2.55 6.10
N ARG A 14 -7.36 3.75 5.51
CA ARG A 14 -7.22 3.97 4.05
C ARG A 14 -5.83 4.45 3.65
N ARG A 15 -4.90 4.67 4.58
CA ARG A 15 -3.50 4.95 4.24
C ARG A 15 -2.88 3.79 3.49
N LEU A 16 -2.03 4.09 2.51
CA LEU A 16 -1.41 3.11 1.63
C LEU A 16 -0.74 1.97 2.41
N SER A 17 0.06 2.27 3.44
CA SER A 17 0.71 1.25 4.27
C SER A 17 -0.28 0.29 4.94
N VAL A 18 -1.46 0.76 5.34
CA VAL A 18 -2.49 -0.10 5.97
C VAL A 18 -3.20 -0.96 4.92
N VAL A 19 -3.45 -0.40 3.74
CA VAL A 19 -4.02 -1.15 2.61
C VAL A 19 -3.07 -2.26 2.16
N MET A 20 -1.77 -1.99 2.06
CA MET A 20 -0.75 -3.00 1.71
C MET A 20 -0.73 -4.19 2.67
N VAL A 21 -0.83 -3.94 3.98
CA VAL A 21 -0.86 -5.02 4.99
C VAL A 21 -2.13 -5.85 4.86
N ARG A 22 -3.28 -5.21 4.58
CA ARG A 22 -4.54 -5.93 4.35
C ARG A 22 -4.50 -6.76 3.06
N ALA A 23 -3.81 -6.27 2.03
CA ALA A 23 -3.57 -6.96 0.77
C ALA A 23 -2.42 -8.00 0.84
N LYS A 24 -1.86 -8.25 2.03
CA LYS A 24 -0.76 -9.22 2.24
C LYS A 24 0.51 -8.92 1.44
N MET A 25 0.73 -7.66 1.05
CA MET A 25 1.98 -7.22 0.43
C MET A 25 3.10 -7.00 1.46
N ALA A 26 2.75 -6.83 2.74
CA ALA A 26 3.68 -6.70 3.85
C ALA A 26 3.02 -7.21 5.14
N ASP A 27 3.80 -7.76 6.06
CA ASP A 27 3.27 -8.31 7.32
C ASP A 27 2.98 -7.22 8.37
N LEU A 28 3.78 -6.15 8.37
CA LEU A 28 3.74 -5.08 9.36
C LEU A 28 3.58 -3.72 8.69
N ILE A 29 2.82 -2.82 9.34
CA ILE A 29 2.60 -1.45 8.84
C ILE A 29 3.94 -0.70 8.75
N LYS A 30 4.85 -0.90 9.70
CA LYS A 30 6.18 -0.27 9.69
C LYS A 30 6.97 -0.63 8.43
N THR A 31 6.97 -1.91 8.05
CA THR A 31 7.62 -2.40 6.83
C THR A 31 6.97 -1.85 5.58
N ALA A 32 5.62 -1.85 5.52
CA ALA A 32 4.87 -1.25 4.41
C ALA A 32 5.20 0.25 4.24
N THR A 33 5.28 1.01 5.34
CA THR A 33 5.69 2.41 5.32
C THR A 33 7.09 2.59 4.73
N THR A 34 8.06 1.77 5.15
CA THR A 34 9.41 1.82 4.58
C THR A 34 9.42 1.53 3.08
N PHE A 35 8.64 0.55 2.61
CA PHE A 35 8.53 0.25 1.18
C PHE A 35 7.93 1.40 0.37
N VAL A 36 6.94 2.11 0.93
CA VAL A 36 6.37 3.32 0.32
C VAL A 36 7.41 4.43 0.27
N GLU A 37 8.06 4.76 1.38
CA GLU A 37 9.08 5.82 1.45
C GLU A 37 10.25 5.60 0.47
N GLN A 38 10.64 4.34 0.28
CA GLN A 38 11.67 3.95 -0.69
C GLN A 38 11.20 3.98 -2.16
N GLY A 39 9.89 4.14 -2.40
CA GLY A 39 9.31 4.21 -3.73
C GLY A 39 9.13 2.84 -4.40
N HIS A 40 8.94 1.77 -3.63
CA HIS A 40 8.71 0.43 -4.16
C HIS A 40 7.27 0.16 -4.59
N VAL A 41 6.33 1.06 -4.25
CA VAL A 41 4.89 0.87 -4.42
C VAL A 41 4.34 1.91 -5.38
N ARG A 42 3.48 1.47 -6.29
CA ARG A 42 2.66 2.33 -7.15
C ARG A 42 1.18 2.10 -6.92
N VAL A 43 0.39 3.11 -7.19
CA VAL A 43 -1.07 3.05 -7.18
C VAL A 43 -1.55 3.48 -8.58
N GLY A 44 -2.01 2.52 -9.37
CA GLY A 44 -2.19 2.74 -10.82
C GLY A 44 -0.83 2.97 -11.48
N LEU A 45 -0.67 4.11 -12.15
CA LEU A 45 0.58 4.47 -12.85
C LEU A 45 1.56 5.26 -11.99
N GLU A 46 1.12 5.77 -10.84
CA GLU A 46 1.89 6.72 -10.02
C GLU A 46 2.68 6.02 -8.92
N VAL A 47 3.99 6.28 -8.84
CA VAL A 47 4.82 5.84 -7.73
C VAL A 47 4.55 6.72 -6.52
N VAL A 48 4.15 6.11 -5.41
CA VAL A 48 3.80 6.83 -4.18
C VAL A 48 4.95 6.74 -3.19
N LYS A 49 5.40 7.90 -2.69
CA LYS A 49 6.44 8.01 -1.65
C LYS A 49 5.93 8.61 -0.34
N ASP A 50 4.71 9.15 -0.33
CA ASP A 50 4.08 9.68 0.87
C ASP A 50 3.32 8.57 1.62
N PRO A 51 3.74 8.17 2.82
CA PRO A 51 3.04 7.16 3.61
C PRO A 51 1.67 7.64 4.14
N ALA A 52 1.39 8.95 4.11
CA ALA A 52 0.07 9.50 4.43
C ALA A 52 -0.93 9.41 3.27
N PHE A 53 -0.50 8.96 2.07
CA PHE A 53 -1.36 8.82 0.90
C PHE A 53 -2.59 7.95 1.20
N LEU A 54 -3.77 8.49 0.91
CA LEU A 54 -5.05 7.79 1.09
C LEU A 54 -5.47 7.10 -0.20
N VAL A 55 -5.66 5.79 -0.12
CA VAL A 55 -6.12 4.96 -1.24
C VAL A 55 -7.65 4.91 -1.21
N THR A 56 -8.29 5.36 -2.29
CA THR A 56 -9.74 5.22 -2.46
C THR A 56 -10.12 3.76 -2.73
N ARG A 57 -11.39 3.38 -2.57
CA ARG A 57 -11.84 1.99 -2.74
C ARG A 57 -11.50 1.46 -4.14
N ASN A 58 -11.75 2.25 -5.18
CA ASN A 58 -11.54 1.83 -6.56
C ASN A 58 -10.04 1.75 -6.93
N MET A 59 -9.17 2.46 -6.19
CA MET A 59 -7.73 2.41 -6.43
C MET A 59 -7.03 1.25 -5.70
N GLU A 60 -7.73 0.53 -4.83
CA GLU A 60 -7.19 -0.55 -4.01
C GLU A 60 -6.67 -1.71 -4.86
N ASP A 61 -7.40 -2.08 -5.93
CA ASP A 61 -7.01 -3.14 -6.86
C ASP A 61 -5.78 -2.80 -7.71
N PHE A 62 -5.41 -1.51 -7.77
CA PHE A 62 -4.27 -1.02 -8.53
C PHE A 62 -3.04 -0.74 -7.66
N VAL A 63 -3.07 -1.12 -6.37
CA VAL A 63 -1.90 -1.07 -5.49
C VAL A 63 -0.98 -2.24 -5.82
N THR A 64 0.21 -1.96 -6.32
CA THR A 64 1.17 -3.01 -6.70
C THR A 64 2.61 -2.53 -6.58
N TRP A 65 3.56 -3.46 -6.73
CA TRP A 65 4.97 -3.13 -6.76
C TRP A 65 5.35 -2.40 -8.05
N VAL A 66 6.26 -1.44 -7.95
CA VAL A 66 6.95 -0.88 -9.11
C VAL A 66 7.74 -1.98 -9.82
N ASP A 67 7.78 -1.96 -11.15
CA ASP A 67 8.38 -3.03 -11.96
C ASP A 67 9.88 -3.21 -11.69
N SER A 68 10.60 -2.12 -11.39
CA SER A 68 12.02 -2.14 -11.03
C SER A 68 12.29 -2.51 -9.56
N SER A 69 11.26 -2.75 -8.75
CA SER A 69 11.39 -3.00 -7.31
C SER A 69 12.19 -4.27 -7.03
N ALA A 70 13.23 -4.16 -6.20
CA ALA A 70 13.99 -5.32 -5.72
C ALA A 70 13.11 -6.29 -4.91
N ILE A 71 12.10 -5.78 -4.20
CA ILE A 71 11.13 -6.61 -3.47
C ILE A 71 10.31 -7.47 -4.44
N LYS A 72 9.86 -6.87 -5.56
CA LYS A 72 9.13 -7.60 -6.60
C LYS A 72 9.98 -8.73 -7.18
N LYS A 73 11.24 -8.44 -7.52
CA LYS A 73 12.19 -9.43 -8.03
C LYS A 73 12.37 -10.59 -7.04
N HIS A 74 12.62 -10.28 -5.78
CA HIS A 74 12.79 -11.29 -4.74
C HIS A 74 11.54 -12.17 -4.55
N ILE A 75 10.33 -11.59 -4.60
CA ILE A 75 9.07 -12.35 -4.52
C ILE A 75 8.94 -13.30 -5.72
N MET A 76 9.19 -12.84 -6.94
CA MET A 76 9.11 -13.68 -8.14
C MET A 76 10.10 -14.86 -8.07
N GLU A 77 11.35 -14.57 -7.72
CA GLU A 77 12.40 -15.59 -7.54
C GLU A 77 12.04 -16.64 -6.48
N THR A 78 11.42 -16.23 -5.37
CA THR A 78 11.11 -17.12 -4.23
C THR A 78 9.83 -17.93 -4.46
N THR A 79 8.86 -17.38 -5.18
CA THR A 79 7.53 -18.01 -5.37
C THR A 79 7.44 -18.85 -6.65
N GLY A 80 8.47 -18.84 -7.49
CA GLY A 80 8.52 -19.64 -8.72
C GLY A 80 7.60 -19.14 -9.83
N TRP A 81 7.25 -17.85 -9.80
CA TRP A 81 6.50 -17.14 -10.85
C TRP A 81 7.44 -16.38 -11.78
#